data_AF-A0A835S474-F1
#
_entry.id   AF-A0A835S474-F1
#
_cell.length_a   1.000
_cell.length_b   1.000
_cell.length_c   1.000
_cell.angle_alpha   90.00
_cell.angle_beta   90.00
_cell.angle_gamma   90.00
#
_symmetry.space_group_name_H-M   'P 1'
#
loop_
_entity.id
_entity.type
_entity.pdbx_description
1 polymer ?
#
loop_
_entity_poly.entity_id
_entity_poly.type
_entity_poly.pdbx_seq_one_letter_code
_entity_poly.pdbx_strand_id
1 'polypeptide(L)'
;LESINELEHFILKHRKDYLDSYRITDQERDNIEHEISVFVKACKEQIDFLKNRIHDEDKKASVTRWLPTLSDGSHADEVAHKHGLVLILSERLHSVTTQFDQLRSVRFQDAINRAMPRRKRHKAPSKSPEVPKSDYNELACQEPSPLHVRMQDQLLDDETRALQVELTNLLDAVQETETKMVEMSALNHLMSTHVLQQAQQIELLYNQAVEATKNVELGNRELTQAIQRNSGSRTFLILFLLVLTFSVIFLDCWRSMSGDDELCLKQSQEHVIK
;
A
#
# COMPACT_ATOMS: atom_id res chain seq x y z
N LEU A 1 -10.04 9.28 2.02
CA LEU A 1 -9.21 9.71 3.16
C LEU A 1 -10.09 10.00 4.37
N GLU A 2 -11.13 10.82 4.20
CA GLU A 2 -12.14 11.07 5.25
C GLU A 2 -12.78 9.78 5.78
N SER A 3 -13.20 8.88 4.89
CA SER A 3 -13.74 7.55 5.26
C SER A 3 -12.81 6.68 6.12
N ILE A 4 -11.50 6.70 5.84
CA ILE A 4 -10.49 5.94 6.61
C ILE A 4 -10.30 6.59 7.99
N ASN A 5 -10.30 7.92 8.06
CA ASN A 5 -10.20 8.65 9.33
C ASN A 5 -11.45 8.44 10.20
N GLU A 6 -12.64 8.38 9.60
CA GLU A 6 -13.88 8.04 10.30
C GLU A 6 -13.82 6.62 10.87
N LEU A 7 -13.32 5.65 10.09
CA LEU A 7 -13.12 4.27 10.54
C LEU A 7 -12.12 4.20 11.71
N GLU A 8 -11.00 4.92 11.62
CA GLU A 8 -10.00 4.99 12.69
C GLU A 8 -10.60 5.59 13.97
N HIS A 9 -11.32 6.72 13.84
CA HIS A 9 -11.99 7.35 14.97
C HIS A 9 -13.06 6.45 15.59
N PHE A 10 -13.82 5.73 14.76
CA PHE A 10 -14.81 4.76 15.21
C PHE A 10 -14.15 3.63 16.03
N ILE A 11 -13.07 3.03 15.51
CA ILE A 11 -12.32 1.98 16.21
C ILE A 11 -11.76 2.51 17.54
N LEU A 12 -11.16 3.70 17.55
CA LEU A 12 -10.60 4.30 18.77
C LEU A 12 -11.67 4.60 19.83
N LYS A 13 -12.83 5.11 19.41
CA LYS A 13 -13.96 5.38 20.30
C LYS A 13 -14.49 4.11 20.96
N HIS A 14 -14.60 3.03 20.19
CA HIS A 14 -15.16 1.76 20.66
C HIS A 14 -14.11 0.82 21.28
N ARG A 15 -12.80 1.11 21.17
CA ARG A 15 -11.71 0.26 21.65
C ARG A 15 -11.85 -0.16 23.11
N LYS A 16 -12.14 0.79 24.00
CA LYS A 16 -12.21 0.52 25.44
C LYS A 16 -13.41 -0.37 25.77
N ASP A 17 -14.55 -0.06 25.17
CA ASP A 17 -15.79 -0.82 25.38
C ASP A 17 -15.67 -2.23 24.75
N TYR A 18 -14.98 -2.35 23.62
CA TYR A 18 -14.72 -3.62 22.95
C TYR A 18 -13.91 -4.60 23.82
N LEU A 19 -12.87 -4.11 24.49
CA LEU A 19 -12.00 -4.93 25.36
C LEU A 19 -12.63 -5.24 26.73
N ASP A 20 -13.46 -4.35 27.27
CA ASP A 20 -14.08 -4.56 28.57
C ASP A 20 -15.28 -5.53 28.49
N SER A 21 -15.04 -6.81 28.86
CA SER A 21 -16.06 -7.87 28.83
C SER A 21 -17.36 -7.53 29.56
N TYR A 22 -17.31 -6.64 30.54
CA TYR A 22 -18.42 -6.28 31.43
C TYR A 22 -19.22 -5.04 30.97
N ARG A 23 -18.72 -4.29 29.99
CA ARG A 23 -19.34 -3.03 29.55
C ARG A 23 -20.34 -3.22 28.42
N ILE A 24 -20.08 -4.17 27.53
CA ILE A 24 -20.92 -4.46 26.37
C ILE A 24 -21.14 -5.95 26.21
N THR A 25 -22.27 -6.30 25.61
CA THR A 25 -22.67 -7.67 25.29
C THR A 25 -21.89 -8.21 24.08
N ASP A 26 -21.82 -9.54 23.95
CA ASP A 26 -21.18 -10.17 22.78
C ASP A 26 -21.92 -9.82 21.47
N GLN A 27 -23.23 -9.58 21.52
CA GLN A 27 -24.00 -9.13 20.36
C GLN A 27 -23.62 -7.71 19.92
N GLU A 28 -23.38 -6.80 20.85
CA GLU A 28 -22.93 -5.44 20.53
C GLU A 28 -21.51 -5.44 19.94
N ARG A 29 -20.63 -6.34 20.40
CA ARG A 29 -19.31 -6.56 19.78
C ARG A 29 -19.43 -7.04 18.34
N ASP A 30 -20.30 -8.01 18.10
CA ASP A 30 -20.56 -8.55 16.75
C ASP A 30 -21.11 -7.45 15.82
N ASN A 31 -21.97 -6.56 16.32
CA ASN A 31 -22.46 -5.42 15.54
C ASN A 31 -21.32 -4.45 15.18
N ILE A 32 -20.44 -4.12 16.13
CA ILE A 32 -19.27 -3.27 15.90
C ILE A 32 -18.33 -3.91 14.86
N GLU A 33 -18.08 -5.22 14.97
CA GLU A 33 -17.29 -5.99 13.99
C GLU A 33 -17.92 -5.95 12.60
N HIS A 34 -19.24 -6.11 12.51
CA HIS A 34 -19.95 -6.06 11.24
C HIS A 34 -19.85 -4.69 10.58
N GLU A 35 -20.10 -3.61 11.34
CA GLU A 35 -19.96 -2.24 10.84
C GLU A 35 -18.56 -1.98 10.31
N ILE A 36 -17.52 -2.35 11.08
CA ILE A 36 -16.11 -2.19 10.67
C ILE A 36 -15.84 -2.99 9.39
N SER A 37 -16.35 -4.22 9.28
CA SER A 37 -16.19 -5.03 8.06
C SER A 37 -16.80 -4.35 6.84
N VAL A 38 -18.00 -3.78 6.97
CA VAL A 38 -18.68 -3.04 5.88
C VAL A 38 -17.87 -1.81 5.49
N PHE A 39 -17.38 -1.02 6.45
CA PHE A 39 -16.54 0.16 6.19
C PHE A 39 -15.23 -0.19 5.48
N VAL A 40 -14.54 -1.25 5.91
CA VAL A 40 -13.30 -1.71 5.29
C VAL A 40 -13.56 -2.16 3.85
N LYS A 41 -14.63 -2.95 3.62
CA LYS A 41 -15.04 -3.38 2.27
C LYS A 41 -15.34 -2.18 1.36
N ALA A 42 -16.09 -1.19 1.84
CA ALA A 42 -16.39 0.03 1.10
C ALA A 42 -15.13 0.86 0.77
N CYS A 43 -14.22 1.04 1.74
CA CYS A 43 -12.96 1.76 1.51
C CYS A 43 -12.08 1.03 0.48
N LYS A 44 -12.01 -0.30 0.57
CA LYS A 44 -11.29 -1.13 -0.41
C LYS A 44 -11.85 -0.95 -1.82
N GLU A 45 -13.16 -1.02 -1.99
CA GLU A 45 -13.81 -0.84 -3.30
C GLU A 45 -13.51 0.53 -3.92
N GLN A 46 -13.50 1.59 -3.10
CA GLN A 46 -13.12 2.94 -3.56
C GLN A 46 -11.66 3.00 -4.02
N ILE A 47 -10.75 2.36 -3.29
CA ILE A 47 -9.34 2.27 -3.66
C ILE A 47 -9.16 1.47 -4.96
N ASP A 48 -9.85 0.33 -5.10
CA ASP A 48 -9.80 -0.49 -6.31
C ASP A 48 -10.40 0.25 -7.52
N PHE A 49 -11.48 1.02 -7.34
CA PHE A 49 -12.02 1.89 -8.38
C PHE A 49 -11.01 2.96 -8.82
N LEU A 50 -10.36 3.63 -7.86
CA LEU A 50 -9.33 4.62 -8.17
C LEU A 50 -8.15 4.00 -8.91
N LYS A 51 -7.69 2.83 -8.46
CA LYS A 51 -6.63 2.04 -9.12
C LYS A 51 -6.97 1.71 -10.56
N ASN A 52 -8.18 1.20 -10.82
CA ASN A 52 -8.62 0.82 -12.16
C ASN A 52 -8.71 2.03 -13.09
N ARG A 53 -9.20 3.17 -12.58
CA ARG A 53 -9.21 4.43 -13.34
C ARG A 53 -7.82 4.88 -13.75
N ILE A 54 -6.85 4.83 -12.84
CA ILE A 54 -5.47 5.21 -13.14
C ILE A 54 -4.90 4.26 -14.21
N HIS A 55 -5.13 2.96 -14.08
CA HIS A 55 -4.65 1.97 -15.04
C HIS A 55 -5.27 2.13 -16.44
N ASP A 56 -6.54 2.51 -16.54
CA ASP A 56 -7.20 2.80 -17.82
C ASP A 56 -6.66 4.07 -18.48
N GLU A 57 -6.35 5.10 -17.69
CA GLU A 57 -5.72 6.32 -18.19
C GLU A 57 -4.29 6.04 -18.70
N ASP A 58 -3.53 5.20 -18.01
CA ASP A 58 -2.20 4.75 -18.46
C ASP A 58 -2.27 3.98 -19.79
N LYS A 59 -3.26 3.08 -19.93
CA LYS A 59 -3.49 2.35 -21.18
C LYS A 59 -3.81 3.28 -22.34
N LYS A 60 -4.70 4.25 -22.13
CA LYS A 60 -5.02 5.26 -23.17
C LYS A 60 -3.80 6.08 -23.53
N ALA A 61 -3.04 6.56 -22.55
CA ALA A 61 -1.81 7.32 -22.77
C ALA A 61 -0.76 6.49 -23.55
N SER A 62 -0.64 5.20 -23.25
CA SER A 62 0.23 4.28 -24.02
C SER A 62 -0.24 4.09 -25.46
N VAL A 63 -1.55 4.00 -25.71
CA VAL A 63 -2.12 3.90 -27.06
C VAL A 63 -1.99 5.22 -27.83
N THR A 64 -1.86 6.38 -27.16
CA THR A 64 -1.60 7.67 -27.81
C THR A 64 -0.10 7.93 -28.06
N ARG A 65 0.79 7.11 -27.47
CA ARG A 65 2.25 7.24 -27.52
C ARG A 65 2.90 7.06 -28.91
N TRP A 66 2.15 6.65 -29.94
CA TRP A 66 2.66 6.60 -31.33
C TRP A 66 2.86 8.00 -31.95
N LEU A 67 2.41 9.08 -31.30
CA LEU A 67 2.67 10.45 -31.71
C LEU A 67 3.79 11.06 -30.84
N PRO A 68 5.02 11.25 -31.36
CA PRO A 68 6.18 11.68 -30.58
C PRO A 68 6.17 13.16 -30.14
N THR A 69 5.16 13.94 -30.54
CA THR A 69 5.30 15.41 -30.60
C THR A 69 4.69 16.18 -29.42
N LEU A 70 4.10 15.52 -28.42
CA LEU A 70 3.39 16.20 -27.33
C LEU A 70 3.53 15.55 -25.94
N SER A 71 4.46 14.61 -25.72
CA SER A 71 4.61 14.00 -24.39
C SER A 71 5.33 14.94 -23.42
N ASP A 72 4.57 15.88 -22.86
CA ASP A 72 5.00 16.75 -21.79
C ASP A 72 5.34 15.91 -20.55
N GLY A 73 6.50 16.19 -19.93
CA GLY A 73 6.97 15.48 -18.73
C GLY A 73 6.00 15.59 -17.54
N SER A 74 5.10 16.57 -17.59
CA SER A 74 4.00 16.76 -16.63
C SER A 74 3.10 15.53 -16.46
N HIS A 75 2.93 14.70 -17.51
CA HIS A 75 2.06 13.52 -17.42
C HIS A 75 2.68 12.37 -16.62
N ALA A 76 4.01 12.21 -16.65
CA ALA A 76 4.69 11.17 -15.88
C ALA A 76 4.65 11.48 -14.37
N ASP A 77 4.82 12.75 -14.01
CA ASP A 77 4.72 13.23 -12.63
C ASP A 77 3.28 13.07 -12.09
N GLU A 78 2.27 13.41 -12.90
CA GLU A 78 0.86 13.24 -12.52
C GLU A 78 0.49 11.77 -12.29
N VAL A 79 0.97 10.85 -13.14
CA VAL A 79 0.73 9.40 -13.00
C VAL A 79 1.44 8.84 -11.77
N ALA A 80 2.68 9.26 -11.51
CA ALA A 80 3.42 8.87 -10.32
C ALA A 80 2.73 9.36 -9.03
N HIS A 81 2.28 10.62 -9.02
CA HIS A 81 1.53 11.19 -7.90
C HIS A 81 0.23 10.43 -7.63
N LYS A 82 -0.57 10.13 -8.67
CA LYS A 82 -1.81 9.35 -8.55
C LYS A 82 -1.57 7.95 -7.97
N HIS A 83 -0.53 7.26 -8.42
CA HIS A 83 -0.16 5.97 -7.85
C HIS A 83 0.31 6.08 -6.38
N GLY A 84 1.07 7.12 -6.04
CA GLY A 84 1.48 7.40 -4.66
C GLY A 84 0.28 7.60 -3.72
N LEU A 85 -0.76 8.31 -4.17
CA LEU A 85 -1.99 8.49 -3.39
C LEU A 85 -2.70 7.17 -3.10
N VAL A 86 -2.77 6.27 -4.09
CA VAL A 86 -3.36 4.93 -3.92
C VAL A 86 -2.58 4.13 -2.86
N LEU A 87 -1.25 4.16 -2.90
CA LEU A 87 -0.41 3.46 -1.92
C LEU A 87 -0.65 3.98 -0.50
N ILE A 88 -0.62 5.30 -0.31
CA ILE A 88 -0.84 5.91 1.00
C ILE A 88 -2.22 5.53 1.55
N LEU A 89 -3.26 5.56 0.69
CA LEU A 89 -4.62 5.15 1.08
C LEU A 89 -4.67 3.66 1.48
N SER A 90 -4.07 2.78 0.67
CA SER A 90 -4.02 1.34 0.95
C SER A 90 -3.25 1.04 2.24
N GLU A 91 -2.12 1.69 2.47
CA GLU A 91 -1.28 1.53 3.67
C GLU A 91 -2.04 1.99 4.93
N ARG A 92 -2.71 3.14 4.86
CA ARG A 92 -3.53 3.65 5.97
C ARG A 92 -4.68 2.72 6.30
N LEU A 93 -5.41 2.25 5.28
CA LEU A 93 -6.50 1.31 5.48
C LEU A 93 -6.02 -0.02 6.06
N HIS A 94 -4.88 -0.52 5.59
CA HIS A 94 -4.25 -1.74 6.11
C HIS A 94 -3.80 -1.57 7.57
N SER A 95 -3.21 -0.44 7.92
CA SER A 95 -2.80 -0.12 9.30
C SER A 95 -3.99 -0.14 10.26
N VAL A 96 -5.09 0.52 9.89
CA VAL A 96 -6.32 0.57 10.70
C VAL A 96 -6.95 -0.82 10.82
N THR A 97 -7.01 -1.58 9.73
CA THR A 97 -7.55 -2.96 9.74
C THR A 97 -6.71 -3.88 10.62
N THR A 98 -5.39 -3.75 10.59
CA THR A 98 -4.46 -4.54 11.43
C THR A 98 -4.61 -4.21 12.92
N GLN A 99 -4.80 -2.93 13.27
CA GLN A 99 -5.09 -2.54 14.64
C GLN A 99 -6.39 -3.18 15.16
N PHE A 100 -7.41 -3.27 14.30
CA PHE A 100 -8.66 -3.92 14.65
C PHE A 100 -8.52 -5.45 14.79
N ASP A 101 -7.81 -6.11 13.88
CA ASP A 101 -7.54 -7.55 13.97
C ASP A 101 -6.81 -7.92 15.26
N GLN A 102 -5.89 -7.08 15.73
CA GLN A 102 -5.23 -7.25 17.03
C GLN A 102 -6.24 -7.22 18.19
N LEU A 103 -7.15 -6.24 18.23
CA LEU A 103 -8.21 -6.16 19.24
C LEU A 103 -9.09 -7.42 19.22
N ARG A 104 -9.45 -7.87 18.02
CA ARG A 104 -10.27 -9.06 17.82
C ARG A 104 -9.60 -10.35 18.25
N SER A 105 -8.28 -10.46 18.02
CA SER A 105 -7.48 -11.62 18.47
C SER A 105 -7.53 -11.80 19.99
N VAL A 106 -7.58 -10.70 20.75
CA VAL A 106 -7.70 -10.72 22.22
C VAL A 106 -9.05 -11.32 22.63
N ARG A 107 -10.15 -10.87 21.99
CA ARG A 107 -11.49 -11.43 22.21
C ARG A 107 -11.54 -12.92 21.91
N PHE A 108 -10.95 -13.34 20.80
CA PHE A 108 -10.91 -14.75 20.41
C PHE A 108 -10.11 -15.60 21.40
N GLN A 109 -8.96 -15.11 21.83
CA GLN A 109 -8.16 -15.78 22.84
C GLN A 109 -8.91 -15.91 24.17
N ASP A 110 -9.65 -14.88 24.57
CA ASP A 110 -10.51 -14.91 25.77
C ASP A 110 -11.70 -15.87 25.60
N ALA A 111 -12.31 -15.95 24.43
CA ALA A 111 -13.37 -16.91 24.11
C ALA A 111 -12.86 -18.36 24.22
N ILE A 112 -11.67 -18.65 23.66
CA ILE A 112 -11.02 -19.96 23.80
C ILE A 112 -10.71 -20.26 25.27
N ASN A 113 -10.11 -19.31 25.99
CA ASN A 113 -9.74 -19.48 27.40
C ASN A 113 -10.96 -19.71 28.30
N ARG A 114 -12.12 -19.18 27.92
CA ARG A 114 -13.40 -19.35 28.61
C ARG A 114 -14.09 -20.66 28.25
N ALA A 115 -14.05 -21.05 26.98
CA ALA A 115 -14.64 -22.29 26.48
C ALA A 115 -13.82 -23.53 26.88
N MET A 116 -12.51 -23.39 27.15
CA MET A 116 -11.73 -24.45 27.75
C MET A 116 -12.22 -24.68 29.19
N PRO A 117 -12.79 -25.85 29.52
CA PRO A 117 -13.20 -26.12 30.88
C PRO A 117 -11.95 -26.07 31.75
N ARG A 118 -11.88 -25.09 32.65
CA ARG A 118 -10.91 -25.11 33.76
C ARG A 118 -11.16 -26.42 34.47
N ARG A 119 -10.28 -27.38 34.22
CA ARG A 119 -10.20 -28.69 34.87
C ARG A 119 -9.91 -28.41 36.34
N LYS A 120 -10.92 -27.95 37.09
CA LYS A 120 -10.94 -28.02 38.53
C LYS A 120 -10.95 -29.51 38.79
N ARG A 121 -9.75 -30.09 38.95
CA ARG A 121 -9.57 -31.35 39.65
C ARG A 121 -10.37 -31.19 40.93
N HIS A 122 -11.57 -31.76 40.96
CA HIS A 122 -12.30 -31.95 42.19
C HIS A 122 -11.32 -32.67 43.10
N LYS A 123 -10.85 -31.97 44.13
CA LYS A 123 -10.00 -32.55 45.16
C LYS A 123 -10.91 -33.55 45.86
N ALA A 124 -10.84 -34.81 45.43
CA ALA A 124 -11.52 -35.90 46.10
C ALA A 124 -11.15 -35.82 47.58
N PRO A 125 -12.12 -35.94 48.51
CA PRO A 125 -11.82 -35.92 49.93
C PRO A 125 -10.95 -37.14 50.21
N SER A 126 -9.67 -36.91 50.47
CA SER A 126 -8.73 -37.90 50.95
C SER A 126 -9.18 -38.34 52.34
N LYS A 127 -9.91 -39.46 52.41
CA LYS A 127 -10.01 -40.25 53.64
C LYS A 127 -8.83 -41.22 53.63
N SER A 128 -7.89 -40.98 54.53
CA SER A 128 -6.78 -41.89 54.83
C SER A 128 -7.33 -43.18 55.47
N PRO A 129 -6.83 -44.37 55.13
CA PRO A 129 -7.17 -45.59 55.85
C PRO A 129 -6.14 -45.84 56.97
N GLU A 130 -6.53 -45.61 58.22
CA GLU A 130 -5.94 -46.26 59.38
C GLU A 130 -6.84 -47.43 59.80
N VAL A 131 -6.24 -48.61 59.98
CA VAL A 131 -6.82 -49.83 60.57
C VAL A 131 -5.73 -50.29 61.56
N PRO A 132 -6.00 -50.85 62.78
CA PRO A 132 -6.96 -51.95 62.92
C PRO A 132 -7.62 -52.27 64.30
N LYS A 133 -8.65 -53.15 64.20
CA LYS A 133 -9.20 -54.16 65.15
C LYS A 133 -10.40 -53.79 66.03
N SER A 134 -11.54 -54.47 65.82
CA SER A 134 -12.26 -55.22 66.86
C SER A 134 -13.34 -56.15 66.27
N ASP A 135 -13.30 -57.38 66.76
CA ASP A 135 -14.18 -58.56 66.77
C ASP A 135 -15.69 -58.52 66.39
N TYR A 136 -16.04 -59.56 65.62
CA TYR A 136 -17.24 -60.44 65.54
C TYR A 136 -18.70 -59.91 65.47
N ASN A 137 -19.35 -60.38 64.39
CA ASN A 137 -20.74 -60.86 64.20
C ASN A 137 -21.88 -59.91 63.76
N GLU A 138 -22.44 -60.32 62.61
CA GLU A 138 -23.83 -60.25 62.13
C GLU A 138 -24.64 -58.97 62.37
N LEU A 139 -24.92 -58.23 61.29
CA LEU A 139 -26.31 -57.99 60.83
C LEU A 139 -26.30 -57.26 59.47
N ALA A 140 -27.05 -57.83 58.52
CA ALA A 140 -27.62 -57.19 57.32
C ALA A 140 -26.65 -56.54 56.32
N CYS A 141 -26.23 -57.32 55.32
CA CYS A 141 -26.06 -56.79 53.96
C CYS A 141 -27.43 -56.23 53.51
N GLN A 142 -27.67 -54.94 53.74
CA GLN A 142 -28.72 -54.26 53.02
C GLN A 142 -28.19 -54.02 51.61
N GLU A 143 -28.45 -55.00 50.73
CA GLU A 143 -28.39 -54.83 49.28
C GLU A 143 -28.94 -53.44 48.94
N PRO A 144 -28.16 -52.54 48.29
CA PRO A 144 -28.73 -51.32 47.76
C PRO A 144 -29.81 -51.77 46.78
N SER A 145 -31.08 -51.49 47.11
CA SER A 145 -32.22 -51.86 46.29
C SER A 145 -31.90 -51.60 44.81
N PRO A 146 -32.15 -52.53 43.88
CA PRO A 146 -31.82 -52.38 42.45
C PRO A 146 -32.44 -51.13 41.81
N LEU A 147 -33.42 -50.51 42.47
CA LEU A 147 -33.98 -49.20 42.14
C LEU A 147 -33.02 -48.04 42.40
N HIS A 148 -32.22 -48.08 43.47
CA HIS A 148 -31.30 -46.99 43.85
C HIS A 148 -30.07 -46.96 42.93
N VAL A 149 -29.54 -48.13 42.56
CA VAL A 149 -28.44 -48.26 41.59
C VAL A 149 -28.90 -47.85 40.18
N ARG A 150 -30.12 -48.26 39.76
CA ARG A 150 -30.70 -47.82 38.48
C ARG A 150 -30.96 -46.32 38.43
N MET A 151 -31.44 -45.71 39.51
CA MET A 151 -31.61 -44.25 39.57
C MET A 151 -30.27 -43.52 39.54
N GLN A 152 -29.21 -44.09 40.14
CA GLN A 152 -27.87 -43.50 40.11
C GLN A 152 -27.22 -43.62 38.72
N ASP A 153 -27.35 -44.75 38.04
CA ASP A 153 -26.91 -44.92 36.65
C ASP A 153 -27.70 -44.01 35.70
N GLN A 154 -29.00 -43.85 35.91
CA GLN A 154 -29.84 -42.99 35.08
C GLN A 154 -29.54 -41.51 35.29
N LEU A 155 -29.19 -41.10 36.52
CA LEU A 155 -28.70 -39.75 36.81
C LEU A 155 -27.33 -39.49 36.16
N LEU A 156 -26.42 -40.46 36.21
CA LEU A 156 -25.10 -40.37 35.58
C LEU A 156 -25.21 -40.31 34.05
N ASP A 157 -26.13 -41.06 33.44
CA ASP A 157 -26.40 -40.99 32.00
C ASP A 157 -27.00 -39.64 31.61
N ASP A 158 -27.87 -39.07 32.45
CA ASP A 158 -28.47 -37.74 32.24
C ASP A 158 -27.44 -36.61 32.39
N GLU A 159 -26.54 -36.69 33.37
CA GLU A 159 -25.39 -35.77 33.52
C GLU A 159 -24.42 -35.89 32.33
N THR A 160 -24.16 -37.11 31.85
CA THR A 160 -23.28 -37.34 30.70
C THR A 160 -23.88 -36.75 29.42
N ARG A 161 -25.20 -36.92 29.23
CA ARG A 161 -25.94 -36.31 28.11
C ARG A 161 -25.97 -34.80 28.22
N ALA A 162 -26.20 -34.24 29.41
CA ALA A 162 -26.17 -32.80 29.63
C ALA A 162 -24.79 -32.20 29.31
N LEU A 163 -23.71 -32.85 29.74
CA LEU A 163 -22.34 -32.44 29.42
C LEU A 163 -22.01 -32.58 27.93
N GLN A 164 -22.53 -33.61 27.25
CA GLN A 164 -22.38 -33.75 25.79
C GLN A 164 -23.09 -32.64 25.04
N VAL A 165 -24.31 -32.26 25.46
CA VAL A 165 -25.04 -31.14 24.87
C VAL A 165 -24.32 -29.83 25.11
N GLU A 166 -23.77 -29.60 26.31
CA GLU A 166 -22.97 -28.41 26.62
C GLU A 166 -21.69 -28.35 25.76
N LEU A 167 -20.97 -29.46 25.62
CA LEU A 167 -19.79 -29.55 24.75
C LEU A 167 -20.12 -29.31 23.28
N THR A 168 -21.26 -29.83 22.81
CA THR A 168 -21.71 -29.64 21.42
C THR A 168 -22.05 -28.17 21.18
N ASN A 169 -22.79 -27.54 22.09
CA ASN A 169 -23.10 -26.12 22.02
C ASN A 169 -21.84 -25.22 22.10
N LEU A 170 -20.85 -25.59 22.93
CA LEU A 170 -19.57 -24.88 23.00
C LEU A 170 -18.76 -25.04 21.70
N LEU A 171 -18.76 -26.23 21.11
CA LEU A 171 -18.09 -26.48 19.82
C LEU A 171 -18.72 -25.66 18.71
N ASP A 172 -20.05 -25.64 18.61
CA ASP A 172 -20.76 -24.86 17.59
C ASP A 172 -20.48 -23.36 17.76
N ALA A 173 -20.49 -22.83 18.99
CA ALA A 173 -20.14 -21.44 19.26
C ALA A 173 -18.69 -21.12 18.90
N VAL A 174 -17.74 -22.01 19.22
CA VAL A 174 -16.32 -21.83 18.88
C VAL A 174 -16.13 -21.87 17.35
N GLN A 175 -16.76 -22.80 16.65
CA GLN A 175 -16.66 -22.93 15.20
C GLN A 175 -17.25 -21.71 14.46
N GLU A 176 -18.36 -21.17 14.95
CA GLU A 176 -18.94 -19.93 14.42
C GLU A 176 -17.96 -18.74 14.61
N THR A 177 -17.37 -18.62 15.81
CA THR A 177 -16.41 -17.54 16.10
C THR A 177 -15.11 -17.67 15.29
N GLU A 178 -14.63 -18.90 15.06
CA GLU A 178 -13.48 -19.20 14.22
C GLU A 178 -13.73 -18.77 12.77
N THR A 179 -14.88 -19.14 12.21
CA THR A 179 -15.24 -18.82 10.83
C THR A 179 -15.26 -17.31 10.59
N LYS A 180 -15.90 -16.55 11.49
CA LYS A 180 -15.94 -15.08 11.42
C LYS A 180 -14.53 -14.48 11.52
N MET A 181 -13.63 -15.05 12.33
CA MET A 181 -12.24 -14.59 12.47
C MET A 181 -11.44 -14.78 11.17
N VAL A 182 -11.60 -15.95 10.54
CA VAL A 182 -10.87 -16.33 9.33
C VAL A 182 -11.22 -15.42 8.15
N GLU A 183 -12.49 -15.05 7.96
CA GLU A 183 -12.90 -14.18 6.84
C GLU A 183 -12.18 -12.82 6.86
N MET A 184 -12.16 -12.15 8.02
CA MET A 184 -11.55 -10.82 8.13
C MET A 184 -10.02 -10.90 8.12
N SER A 185 -9.44 -11.93 8.73
CA SER A 185 -8.00 -12.17 8.67
C SER A 185 -7.54 -12.43 7.23
N ALA A 186 -8.35 -13.15 6.44
CA ALA A 186 -8.11 -13.34 5.02
C ALA A 186 -8.23 -12.02 4.23
N LEU A 187 -9.23 -11.19 4.55
CA LEU A 187 -9.36 -9.86 3.96
C LEU A 187 -8.13 -8.98 4.24
N ASN A 188 -7.69 -8.91 5.49
CA ASN A 188 -6.52 -8.13 5.88
C ASN A 188 -5.25 -8.65 5.20
N HIS A 189 -5.07 -9.97 5.11
CA HIS A 189 -3.96 -10.58 4.41
C HIS A 189 -3.94 -10.26 2.90
N LEU A 190 -5.12 -10.29 2.25
CA LEU A 190 -5.26 -9.87 0.85
C LEU A 190 -4.89 -8.39 0.67
N MET A 191 -5.22 -7.54 1.63
CA MET A 191 -4.84 -6.12 1.61
C MET A 191 -3.35 -5.92 1.82
N SER A 192 -2.70 -6.63 2.75
CA SER A 192 -1.24 -6.64 2.90
C SER A 192 -0.54 -6.98 1.58
N THR A 193 -1.05 -8.00 0.90
CA THR A 193 -0.50 -8.47 -0.37
C THR A 193 -0.65 -7.42 -1.46
N HIS A 194 -1.83 -6.78 -1.54
CA HIS A 194 -2.09 -5.73 -2.53
C HIS A 194 -1.26 -4.47 -2.27
N VAL A 195 -1.11 -4.05 -1.01
CA VAL A 195 -0.21 -2.94 -0.61
C VAL A 195 1.23 -3.23 -1.01
N LEU A 196 1.73 -4.44 -0.74
CA LEU A 196 3.09 -4.84 -1.11
C LEU A 196 3.29 -4.82 -2.62
N GLN A 197 2.35 -5.40 -3.38
CA GLN A 197 2.39 -5.41 -4.84
C GLN A 197 2.33 -3.97 -5.41
N GLN A 198 1.50 -3.10 -4.83
CA GLN A 198 1.40 -1.69 -5.23
C GLN A 198 2.71 -0.93 -4.97
N ALA A 199 3.38 -1.17 -3.85
CA ALA A 199 4.66 -0.52 -3.53
C ALA A 199 5.74 -0.85 -4.58
N GLN A 200 5.83 -2.12 -5.00
CA GLN A 200 6.78 -2.55 -6.05
C GLN A 200 6.47 -1.91 -7.41
N GLN A 201 5.18 -1.84 -7.79
CA GLN A 201 4.78 -1.23 -9.05
C GLN A 201 5.12 0.28 -9.09
N ILE A 202 5.08 0.96 -7.96
CA ILE A 202 5.40 2.39 -7.83
C ILE A 202 6.90 2.64 -7.91
N GLU A 203 7.73 1.77 -7.35
CA GLU A 203 9.19 1.91 -7.44
C GLU A 203 9.65 1.91 -8.90
N LEU A 204 9.07 1.02 -9.72
CA LEU A 204 9.35 0.95 -11.15
C LEU A 204 8.86 2.20 -11.91
N LEU A 205 7.63 2.66 -11.62
CA LEU A 205 7.08 3.88 -12.21
C LEU A 205 7.85 5.14 -11.79
N TYR A 206 8.30 5.22 -10.54
CA TYR A 206 9.10 6.30 -10.01
C TYR A 206 10.46 6.39 -10.71
N ASN A 207 11.16 5.27 -10.85
CA ASN A 207 12.44 5.22 -11.58
C ASN A 207 12.27 5.67 -13.04
N GLN A 208 11.20 5.25 -13.70
CA GLN A 208 10.88 5.67 -15.07
C GLN A 208 10.57 7.17 -15.17
N ALA A 209 9.83 7.73 -14.21
CA ALA A 209 9.51 9.15 -14.17
C ALA A 209 10.76 10.02 -13.94
N VAL A 210 11.64 9.60 -13.02
CA VAL A 210 12.91 10.28 -12.75
C VAL A 210 13.84 10.22 -13.96
N GLU A 211 13.94 9.07 -14.63
CA GLU A 211 14.75 8.92 -15.83
C GLU A 211 14.23 9.76 -17.00
N ALA A 212 12.91 9.80 -17.21
CA ALA A 212 12.29 10.64 -18.23
C ALA A 212 12.56 12.13 -17.98
N THR A 213 12.38 12.60 -16.74
CA THR A 213 12.68 13.99 -16.35
C THR A 213 14.14 14.32 -16.56
N LYS A 214 15.05 13.43 -16.17
CA LYS A 214 16.50 13.60 -16.38
C LYS A 214 16.87 13.68 -17.86
N ASN A 215 16.25 12.86 -18.70
CA ASN A 215 16.49 12.88 -20.15
C ASN A 215 15.99 14.16 -20.82
N VAL A 216 14.84 14.70 -20.38
CA VAL A 216 14.31 15.98 -20.86
C VAL A 216 15.21 17.15 -20.43
N GLU A 217 15.67 17.16 -19.18
CA GLU A 217 16.60 18.18 -18.68
C GLU A 217 17.91 18.16 -19.46
N LEU A 218 18.48 16.97 -19.66
CA LEU A 218 19.71 16.80 -20.46
C LEU A 218 19.48 17.26 -21.91
N GLY A 219 18.37 16.87 -22.54
CA GLY A 219 18.02 17.29 -23.90
C GLY A 219 17.87 18.80 -24.04
N ASN A 220 17.23 19.47 -23.08
CA ASN A 220 17.08 20.92 -23.07
C ASN A 220 18.43 21.64 -22.91
N ARG A 221 19.35 21.08 -22.12
CA ARG A 221 20.70 21.61 -21.96
C ARG A 221 21.49 21.49 -23.27
N GLU A 222 21.44 20.33 -23.91
CA GLU A 222 22.09 20.10 -25.22
C GLU A 222 21.49 20.99 -26.32
N LEU A 223 20.17 21.20 -26.34
CA LEU A 223 19.50 22.14 -27.25
C LEU A 223 19.98 23.57 -27.03
N THR A 224 20.05 24.02 -25.78
CA THR A 224 20.53 25.35 -25.43
C THR A 224 21.99 25.54 -25.88
N GLN A 225 22.82 24.52 -25.66
CA GLN A 225 24.22 24.51 -26.09
C GLN A 225 24.37 24.52 -27.62
N ALA A 226 23.52 23.80 -28.35
CA ALA A 226 23.48 23.81 -29.81
C ALA A 226 23.05 25.18 -30.37
N ILE A 227 22.05 25.83 -29.76
CA ILE A 227 21.61 27.19 -30.12
C ILE A 227 22.76 28.19 -29.91
N GLN A 228 23.47 28.10 -28.79
CA GLN A 228 24.62 28.97 -28.49
C GLN A 228 25.76 28.77 -29.50
N ARG A 229 26.06 27.51 -29.86
CA ARG A 229 27.10 27.19 -30.86
C ARG A 229 26.72 27.67 -32.27
N ASN A 230 25.44 27.59 -32.65
CA ASN A 230 24.93 28.11 -33.92
C ASN A 230 25.07 29.65 -34.01
N SER A 231 24.83 30.37 -32.92
CA SER A 231 25.04 31.82 -32.87
C SER A 231 26.52 32.19 -33.08
N GLY A 232 27.44 31.48 -32.43
CA GLY A 232 28.88 31.69 -32.62
C GLY A 232 29.35 31.45 -34.06
N SER A 233 28.82 30.43 -34.73
CA SER A 233 29.15 30.13 -36.14
C SER A 233 28.70 31.24 -37.10
N ARG A 234 27.48 31.77 -36.91
CA ARG A 234 26.95 32.86 -37.74
C ARG A 234 27.78 34.14 -37.58
N THR A 235 28.17 34.50 -36.36
CA THR A 235 29.04 35.65 -36.12
C THR A 235 30.41 35.47 -36.75
N PHE A 236 30.98 34.26 -36.68
CA PHE A 236 32.27 33.96 -37.34
C PHE A 236 32.19 34.10 -38.87
N LEU A 237 31.12 33.61 -39.50
CA LEU A 237 30.90 33.78 -40.95
C LEU A 237 30.75 35.25 -41.36
N ILE A 238 30.04 36.06 -40.58
CA ILE A 238 29.90 37.50 -40.84
C ILE A 238 31.25 38.22 -40.74
N LEU A 239 32.03 37.92 -39.69
CA LEU A 239 33.37 38.50 -39.53
C LEU A 239 34.31 38.12 -40.69
N PHE A 240 34.27 36.86 -41.13
CA PHE A 240 35.06 36.40 -42.26
C PHE A 240 34.69 37.12 -43.56
N LEU A 241 33.39 37.28 -43.84
CA LEU A 241 32.92 38.05 -44.99
C LEU A 241 33.37 39.51 -44.94
N LEU A 242 33.30 40.16 -43.77
CA LEU A 242 33.79 41.53 -43.62
C LEU A 242 35.28 41.64 -43.96
N VAL A 243 36.11 40.76 -43.40
CA VAL A 243 37.56 40.73 -43.69
C VAL A 243 37.84 40.53 -45.18
N LEU A 244 37.10 39.64 -45.84
CA LEU A 244 37.23 39.44 -47.30
C LEU A 244 36.83 40.70 -48.08
N THR A 245 35.72 41.36 -47.72
CA THR A 245 35.29 42.58 -48.42
C THR A 245 36.30 43.72 -48.27
N PHE A 246 36.86 43.93 -47.07
CA PHE A 246 37.92 44.92 -46.86
C PHE A 246 39.18 44.56 -47.64
N SER A 247 39.55 43.28 -47.72
CA SER A 247 40.68 42.81 -48.50
C SER A 247 40.49 43.12 -50.00
N VAL A 248 39.30 42.89 -50.55
CA VAL A 248 38.97 43.20 -51.95
C VAL A 248 39.00 44.71 -52.20
N ILE A 249 38.41 45.52 -51.32
CA ILE A 249 38.43 46.99 -51.44
C ILE A 249 39.86 47.52 -51.36
N PHE A 250 40.70 46.97 -50.48
CA PHE A 250 42.11 47.36 -50.39
C PHE A 250 42.88 47.02 -51.66
N LEU A 251 42.67 45.82 -52.22
CA LEU A 251 43.28 45.42 -53.50
C LEU A 251 42.79 46.29 -54.67
N ASP A 252 41.52 46.66 -54.68
CA ASP A 252 40.93 47.55 -55.70
C ASP A 252 41.47 48.97 -55.56
N CYS A 253 41.53 49.51 -54.35
CA CYS A 253 42.11 50.82 -54.05
C CYS A 253 43.61 50.87 -54.41
N TRP A 254 44.37 49.84 -54.07
CA TRP A 254 45.78 49.70 -54.47
C TRP A 254 45.93 49.67 -55.99
N ARG A 255 45.05 48.95 -56.69
CA ARG A 255 45.06 48.88 -58.15
C ARG A 255 44.67 50.21 -58.79
N SER A 256 43.70 50.92 -58.22
CA SER A 256 43.31 52.27 -58.67
C SER A 256 44.46 53.25 -58.49
N MET A 257 45.07 53.28 -57.30
CA MET A 257 46.24 54.13 -57.00
C MET A 257 47.40 53.85 -57.97
N SER A 258 47.72 52.56 -58.19
CA SER A 258 48.77 52.17 -59.14
C SER A 258 48.42 52.49 -60.60
N GLY A 259 47.14 52.58 -60.95
CA GLY A 259 46.69 52.98 -62.28
C GLY A 259 46.80 54.49 -62.52
N ASP A 260 46.54 55.30 -61.49
CA ASP A 260 46.68 56.75 -61.54
C ASP A 260 48.16 57.18 -61.65
N ASP A 261 49.08 56.44 -61.01
CA ASP A 261 50.52 56.63 -61.16
C ASP A 261 50.99 56.40 -62.62
N GLU A 262 50.41 55.41 -63.32
CA GLU A 262 50.73 55.11 -64.72
C GLU A 262 50.16 56.18 -65.68
N LEU A 263 48.99 56.75 -65.37
CA LEU A 263 48.38 57.85 -66.12
C LEU A 263 49.17 59.16 -65.95
N CYS A 264 49.65 59.44 -64.73
CA CYS A 264 50.44 60.62 -64.41
C CYS A 264 51.84 60.59 -65.06
N LEU A 265 52.46 59.40 -65.17
CA LEU A 265 53.69 59.18 -65.93
C LEU A 265 53.50 59.40 -67.44
N LYS A 266 52.37 59.00 -68.01
CA LYS A 266 52.06 59.25 -69.43
C LYS A 266 51.81 60.74 -69.71
N GLN A 267 51.10 61.46 -68.85
CA GLN A 267 50.88 62.90 -69.00
C GLN A 267 52.19 63.71 -68.85
N SER A 268 53.10 63.29 -67.96
CA SER A 268 54.41 63.93 -67.80
C SER A 268 55.33 63.70 -69.00
N GLN A 269 55.25 62.55 -69.68
CA GLN A 269 56.00 62.29 -70.92
C GLN A 269 55.48 63.13 -72.10
N GLU A 270 54.16 63.30 -72.20
CA GLU A 270 53.53 64.05 -73.31
C GLU A 270 53.80 65.58 -73.21
N HIS A 271 53.97 66.11 -72.00
CA HIS A 271 54.35 67.51 -71.77
C HIS A 271 55.85 67.81 -72.00
N VAL A 272 56.71 66.80 -72.03
CA VAL A 272 58.16 66.95 -72.31
C VAL A 272 58.48 66.81 -73.80
N ILE A 273 57.53 66.31 -74.61
CA ILE A 273 57.69 66.08 -76.06
C ILE A 273 57.05 67.21 -76.92
N LYS A 274 56.40 68.21 -76.31
CA LYS A 274 55.96 69.45 -76.97
C LYS A 274 56.86 70.62 -76.61
#